data_AF-A0A812TIH9-F1
#
_entry.id   AF-A0A812TIH9-F1
#
_cell.length_a   1.000
_cell.length_b   1.000
_cell.length_c   1.000
_cell.angle_alpha   90.00
_cell.angle_beta   90.00
_cell.angle_gamma   90.00
#
_symmetry.space_group_name_H-M   'P 1'
#
loop_
_entity.id
_entity.type
_entity.pdbx_description
1 polymer ?
#
loop_
_entity_poly.entity_id
_entity_poly.type
_entity_poly.pdbx_seq_one_letter_code
_entity_poly.pdbx_strand_id
1 'polypeptide(L)'
;MAGMLLLLFAALTASPSAAIDNGLGRTPPMGWRSWNLYGRNITQNVIQNIMDGVVSKKRSVDGVPTSLCDLGYCDVGVDEGWAYCPGGHKYMYHDDSGKPIVDVSKFPNMTAMVAHAHKLGLTAGWYGNVCGLCKESQVTDAMYAGDVAALTAFGFDAVKLDGCGKELDLDKWASLLNKTGRPVMIENCHWGKTVPTPEWCPWNFF
;
A
#
# COMPACT_ATOMS: atom_id res chain seq x y z
N MET A 1 20.84 -64.67 -5.48
CA MET A 1 19.93 -63.73 -6.16
C MET A 1 20.06 -62.38 -5.47
N ALA A 2 20.77 -61.43 -6.08
CA ALA A 2 20.97 -60.09 -5.53
C ALA A 2 19.98 -59.13 -6.22
N GLY A 3 19.05 -58.58 -5.45
CA GLY A 3 18.11 -57.56 -5.92
C GLY A 3 18.69 -56.17 -5.67
N MET A 4 18.95 -55.44 -6.74
CA MET A 4 19.42 -54.05 -6.70
C MET A 4 18.21 -53.14 -6.57
N LEU A 5 18.06 -52.47 -5.43
CA LEU A 5 17.00 -51.47 -5.20
C LEU A 5 17.48 -50.13 -5.78
N LEU A 6 16.91 -49.71 -6.91
CA LEU A 6 17.09 -48.35 -7.42
C LEU A 6 16.18 -47.40 -6.62
N LEU A 7 16.77 -46.53 -5.80
CA LEU A 7 16.09 -45.38 -5.20
C LEU A 7 16.08 -44.25 -6.23
N LEU A 8 14.93 -44.04 -6.87
CA LEU A 8 14.65 -42.85 -7.67
C LEU A 8 14.47 -41.63 -6.75
N PHE A 9 15.50 -40.80 -6.66
CA PHE A 9 15.39 -39.45 -6.11
C PHE A 9 14.65 -38.57 -7.12
N ALA A 10 13.34 -38.39 -6.93
CA ALA A 10 12.59 -37.33 -7.59
C ALA A 10 12.98 -36.00 -6.94
N ALA A 11 13.91 -35.26 -7.56
CA ALA A 11 14.13 -33.87 -7.20
C ALA A 11 12.89 -33.07 -7.62
N LEU A 12 12.08 -32.64 -6.65
CA LEU A 12 11.06 -31.61 -6.87
C LEU A 12 11.80 -30.31 -7.24
N THR A 13 11.95 -30.05 -8.54
CA THR A 13 12.26 -28.71 -9.01
C THR A 13 10.98 -27.89 -8.88
N ALA A 14 10.78 -27.24 -7.74
CA ALA A 14 9.78 -26.19 -7.65
C ALA A 14 10.14 -25.12 -8.70
N SER A 15 9.28 -24.92 -9.69
CA SER A 15 9.41 -23.78 -10.58
C SER A 15 9.45 -22.51 -9.72
N PRO A 16 10.42 -21.62 -9.89
CA PRO A 16 10.42 -20.36 -9.16
C PRO A 16 9.09 -19.66 -9.45
N SER A 17 8.36 -19.32 -8.39
CA SER A 17 7.15 -18.51 -8.53
C SER A 17 7.57 -17.19 -9.17
N ALA A 18 6.96 -16.85 -10.31
CA ALA A 18 7.14 -15.56 -10.94
C ALA A 18 6.34 -14.53 -10.12
N ALA A 19 7.00 -13.93 -9.13
CA ALA A 19 6.49 -12.72 -8.49
C ALA A 19 6.69 -11.52 -9.43
N ILE A 20 5.93 -10.44 -9.22
CA ILE A 20 6.31 -9.15 -9.81
C ILE A 20 7.67 -8.76 -9.22
N ASP A 21 8.69 -8.60 -10.07
CA ASP A 21 9.99 -8.09 -9.64
C ASP A 21 10.01 -6.57 -9.91
N ASN A 22 9.40 -5.81 -9.01
CA ASN A 22 9.48 -4.34 -9.00
C ASN A 22 10.69 -3.83 -8.18
N GLY A 23 11.56 -4.74 -7.71
CA GLY A 23 12.72 -4.43 -6.88
C GLY A 23 12.43 -4.14 -5.40
N LEU A 24 11.17 -4.14 -4.96
CA LEU A 24 10.73 -3.86 -3.58
C LEU A 24 10.36 -5.17 -2.84
N GLY A 25 9.86 -5.07 -1.60
CA GLY A 25 9.37 -6.22 -0.83
C GLY A 25 10.40 -7.33 -0.49
N ARG A 26 11.71 -7.08 -0.69
CA ARG A 26 12.78 -8.10 -0.49
C ARG A 26 12.89 -8.61 0.96
N THR A 27 12.45 -7.80 1.90
CA THR A 27 12.19 -8.17 3.29
C THR A 27 10.78 -7.71 3.65
N PRO A 28 10.10 -8.35 4.62
CA PRO A 28 8.81 -7.87 5.08
C PRO A 28 8.87 -6.37 5.45
N PRO A 29 7.94 -5.54 4.94
CA PRO A 29 7.96 -4.12 5.25
C PRO A 29 7.68 -3.89 6.73
N MET A 30 8.36 -2.89 7.28
CA MET A 30 8.23 -2.51 8.68
C MET A 30 7.83 -1.04 8.75
N GLY A 31 6.72 -0.77 9.44
CA GLY A 31 6.17 0.58 9.50
C GLY A 31 4.96 0.70 10.41
N TRP A 32 4.18 1.74 10.16
CA TRP A 32 2.99 2.09 10.92
C TRP A 32 1.82 2.42 9.99
N ARG A 33 0.60 2.03 10.37
CA ARG A 33 -0.65 2.36 9.67
C ARG A 33 -1.62 3.06 10.64
N SER A 34 -2.40 4.02 10.13
CA SER A 34 -3.25 4.86 10.98
C SER A 34 -4.50 4.19 11.54
N TRP A 35 -4.99 3.13 10.92
CA TRP A 35 -6.32 2.59 11.17
C TRP A 35 -6.59 2.18 12.62
N ASN A 36 -5.72 1.38 13.23
CA ASN A 36 -6.00 0.76 14.54
C ASN A 36 -6.15 1.78 15.69
N LEU A 37 -5.54 2.97 15.55
CA LEU A 37 -5.64 4.02 16.57
C LEU A 37 -6.66 5.09 16.19
N TYR A 38 -6.65 5.54 14.93
CA TYR A 38 -7.40 6.73 14.53
C TYR A 38 -8.66 6.42 13.72
N GLY A 39 -8.79 5.21 13.15
CA GLY A 39 -9.80 4.92 12.15
C GLY A 39 -9.81 6.01 11.07
N ARG A 40 -11.00 6.57 10.79
CA ARG A 40 -11.20 7.67 9.83
C ARG A 40 -10.88 9.08 10.39
N ASN A 41 -10.54 9.19 11.67
CA ASN A 41 -10.24 10.46 12.32
C ASN A 41 -8.77 10.84 12.16
N ILE A 42 -8.33 10.93 10.91
CA ILE A 42 -6.97 11.28 10.52
C ILE A 42 -6.97 12.62 9.77
N THR A 43 -5.89 13.37 9.94
CA THR A 43 -5.61 14.61 9.20
C THR A 43 -4.14 14.64 8.83
N GLN A 44 -3.77 15.51 7.89
CA GLN A 44 -2.36 15.72 7.53
C GLN A 44 -1.49 16.00 8.76
N ASN A 45 -1.96 16.84 9.69
CA ASN A 45 -1.20 17.14 10.91
C ASN A 45 -1.04 15.91 11.80
N VAL A 46 -2.08 15.07 11.96
CA VAL A 46 -1.97 13.82 12.72
C VAL A 46 -0.89 12.92 12.11
N ILE A 47 -0.90 12.74 10.79
CA ILE A 47 0.06 11.88 10.11
C ILE A 47 1.49 12.44 10.20
N GLN A 48 1.70 13.75 10.01
CA GLN A 48 3.00 14.38 10.17
C GLN A 48 3.56 14.25 11.59
N ASN A 49 2.72 14.41 12.62
CA ASN A 49 3.14 14.19 14.00
C ASN A 49 3.55 12.74 14.28
N ILE A 50 2.91 11.77 13.62
CA ILE A 50 3.33 10.36 13.70
C ILE A 50 4.68 10.16 13.02
N MET A 51 4.90 10.76 11.85
CA MET A 51 6.20 10.73 11.16
C MET A 51 7.32 11.28 12.06
N ASP A 52 7.11 12.44 12.69
CA ASP A 52 8.06 13.02 13.64
C ASP A 52 8.30 12.10 14.85
N GLY A 53 7.26 11.43 15.33
CA GLY A 53 7.33 10.45 16.41
C GLY A 53 8.12 9.19 16.06
N VAL A 54 7.99 8.69 14.82
CA VAL A 54 8.69 7.48 14.35
C VAL A 54 10.20 7.67 14.30
N VAL A 55 10.68 8.88 13.94
CA VAL A 55 12.10 9.22 13.90
C VAL A 55 12.64 9.82 15.20
N SER A 56 11.78 10.03 16.19
CA SER A 56 12.16 10.57 17.49
C SER A 56 13.05 9.61 18.27
N LYS A 57 14.23 10.07 18.69
CA LYS A 57 15.18 9.33 19.55
C LYS A 57 15.02 9.61 21.05
N LYS A 58 13.81 10.03 21.48
CA LYS A 58 13.54 10.36 22.90
C LYS A 58 13.57 9.14 23.83
N ARG A 59 13.46 7.93 23.28
CA ARG A 59 13.54 6.66 24.03
C ARG A 59 14.89 6.01 23.77
N SER A 60 15.32 5.17 24.71
CA SER A 60 16.54 4.40 24.56
C SER A 60 16.24 2.90 24.47
N VAL A 61 17.04 2.20 23.67
CA VAL A 61 17.12 0.73 23.64
C VAL A 61 18.54 0.38 24.08
N ASP A 62 18.68 -0.40 25.15
CA ASP A 62 19.98 -0.77 25.74
C ASP A 62 20.91 0.42 26.03
N GLY A 63 20.32 1.54 26.48
CA GLY A 63 21.05 2.76 26.81
C GLY A 63 21.39 3.67 25.63
N VAL A 64 21.08 3.28 24.39
CA VAL A 64 21.31 4.10 23.19
C VAL A 64 20.02 4.81 22.79
N PRO A 65 20.01 6.15 22.58
CA PRO A 65 18.87 6.86 22.00
C PRO A 65 18.51 6.33 20.62
N THR A 66 17.32 5.75 20.49
CA THR A 66 16.92 4.94 19.33
C THR A 66 15.50 5.30 18.93
N SER A 67 15.30 5.56 17.64
CA SER A 67 13.98 5.76 17.03
C SER A 67 13.40 4.44 16.52
N LEU A 68 12.12 4.44 16.14
CA LEU A 68 11.53 3.26 15.50
C LEU A 68 12.13 3.02 14.12
N CYS A 69 12.46 4.08 13.39
CA CYS A 69 13.11 3.95 12.08
C CYS A 69 14.56 3.42 12.20
N ASP A 70 15.31 3.73 13.27
CA ASP A 70 16.62 3.07 13.51
C ASP A 70 16.50 1.54 13.68
N LEU A 71 15.31 1.05 14.06
CA LEU A 71 14.98 -0.37 14.17
C LEU A 71 14.32 -0.95 12.90
N GLY A 72 14.22 -0.16 11.82
CA GLY A 72 13.68 -0.56 10.53
C GLY A 72 12.22 -0.13 10.26
N TYR A 73 11.50 0.43 11.24
CA TYR A 73 10.13 0.90 11.04
C TYR A 73 10.12 2.29 10.40
N CYS A 74 10.45 2.37 9.11
CA CYS A 74 10.62 3.64 8.39
C CYS A 74 9.48 3.95 7.40
N ASP A 75 8.41 3.15 7.37
CA ASP A 75 7.22 3.44 6.57
C ASP A 75 6.07 3.97 7.44
N VAL A 76 5.41 5.05 6.99
CA VAL A 76 4.22 5.62 7.65
C VAL A 76 3.08 5.75 6.67
N GLY A 77 2.00 5.02 6.93
CA GLY A 77 0.87 4.91 6.03
C GLY A 77 -0.40 5.61 6.49
N VAL A 78 -1.06 6.27 5.54
CA VAL A 78 -2.43 6.78 5.65
C VAL A 78 -3.39 5.65 5.29
N ASP A 79 -4.34 5.34 6.17
CA ASP A 79 -5.43 4.40 5.92
C ASP A 79 -6.73 5.12 5.53
N GLU A 80 -7.88 4.45 5.55
CA GLU A 80 -9.16 5.04 5.20
C GLU A 80 -9.49 6.31 6.04
N GLY A 81 -10.05 7.33 5.40
CA GLY A 81 -10.45 8.59 6.03
C GLY A 81 -9.96 9.86 5.33
N TRP A 82 -9.13 9.71 4.29
CA TRP A 82 -8.60 10.79 3.46
C TRP A 82 -9.55 11.27 2.35
N ALA A 83 -10.42 10.39 1.86
CA ALA A 83 -11.28 10.66 0.71
C ALA A 83 -12.44 11.58 1.08
N TYR A 84 -12.74 12.54 0.20
CA TYR A 84 -13.97 13.32 0.27
C TYR A 84 -15.06 12.57 -0.48
N CYS A 85 -16.10 12.14 0.25
CA CYS A 85 -17.19 11.37 -0.33
C CYS A 85 -18.57 11.99 0.01
N PRO A 86 -18.92 13.13 -0.59
CA PRO A 86 -20.18 13.81 -0.30
C PRO A 86 -21.40 13.02 -0.80
N GLY A 87 -21.21 12.06 -1.71
CA GLY A 87 -22.28 11.46 -2.49
C GLY A 87 -22.90 12.46 -3.46
N GLY A 88 -23.91 12.04 -4.23
CA GLY A 88 -24.69 12.94 -5.09
C GLY A 88 -24.08 13.29 -6.45
N HIS A 89 -22.90 12.77 -6.77
CA HIS A 89 -22.30 12.78 -8.11
C HIS A 89 -22.32 11.36 -8.72
N LYS A 90 -21.82 11.20 -9.96
CA LYS A 90 -21.77 9.91 -10.67
C LYS A 90 -21.04 8.80 -9.89
N TYR A 91 -20.07 9.21 -9.08
CA TYR A 91 -19.19 8.37 -8.27
C TYR A 91 -19.13 8.89 -6.83
N MET A 92 -18.63 8.06 -5.92
CA MET A 92 -18.63 8.36 -4.48
C MET A 92 -17.45 9.22 -4.05
N TYR A 93 -16.23 8.87 -4.49
CA TYR A 93 -15.02 9.63 -4.15
C TYR A 93 -14.17 9.98 -5.38
N HIS A 94 -14.59 9.61 -6.58
CA HIS A 94 -14.00 10.08 -7.83
C HIS A 94 -14.82 11.20 -8.49
N ASP A 95 -14.16 12.06 -9.25
CA ASP A 95 -14.84 12.98 -10.17
C ASP A 95 -15.24 12.29 -11.48
N ASP A 96 -15.95 13.00 -12.37
CA ASP A 96 -16.43 12.45 -13.64
C ASP A 96 -15.31 11.98 -14.59
N SER A 97 -14.07 12.44 -14.37
CA SER A 97 -12.88 12.02 -15.11
C SER A 97 -12.19 10.79 -14.52
N GLY A 98 -12.67 10.29 -13.38
CA GLY A 98 -12.07 9.17 -12.65
C GLY A 98 -10.92 9.59 -11.74
N LYS A 99 -10.77 10.87 -11.39
CA LYS A 99 -9.73 11.30 -10.46
C LYS A 99 -10.25 11.23 -9.02
N PRO A 100 -9.47 10.69 -8.05
CA PRO A 100 -9.87 10.68 -6.65
C PRO A 100 -9.95 12.09 -6.07
N ILE A 101 -10.94 12.30 -5.21
CA ILE A 101 -11.19 13.56 -4.53
C ILE A 101 -10.75 13.44 -3.07
N VAL A 102 -9.71 14.21 -2.72
CA VAL A 102 -9.18 14.28 -1.36
C VAL A 102 -10.01 15.25 -0.52
N ASP A 103 -10.28 14.90 0.73
CA ASP A 103 -10.86 15.82 1.71
C ASP A 103 -9.80 16.85 2.13
N VAL A 104 -9.77 17.96 1.40
CA VAL A 104 -8.83 19.06 1.61
C VAL A 104 -9.00 19.76 2.96
N SER A 105 -10.12 19.56 3.66
CA SER A 105 -10.27 20.06 5.04
C SER A 105 -9.42 19.27 6.03
N LYS A 106 -9.17 17.99 5.75
CA LYS A 106 -8.30 17.10 6.54
C LYS A 106 -6.88 17.04 6.00
N PHE A 107 -6.74 17.01 4.67
CA PHE A 107 -5.49 16.84 3.95
C PHE A 107 -5.31 17.98 2.93
N PRO A 108 -5.03 19.21 3.38
CA PRO A 108 -4.94 20.37 2.50
C PRO A 108 -3.80 20.25 1.48
N ASN A 109 -2.76 19.46 1.76
CA ASN A 109 -1.66 19.25 0.83
C ASN A 109 -0.97 17.88 1.04
N MET A 110 -1.48 16.84 0.37
CA MET A 110 -0.90 15.49 0.39
C MET A 110 0.57 15.48 -0.06
N THR A 111 0.94 16.22 -1.09
CA THR A 111 2.33 16.31 -1.57
C THR A 111 3.28 16.83 -0.49
N ALA A 112 2.89 17.87 0.25
CA ALA A 112 3.69 18.41 1.34
C ALA A 112 3.80 17.44 2.53
N MET A 113 2.75 16.67 2.81
CA MET A 113 2.78 15.61 3.82
C MET A 113 3.78 14.51 3.45
N VAL A 114 3.77 14.06 2.19
CA VAL A 114 4.71 13.04 1.72
C VAL A 114 6.15 13.57 1.67
N ALA A 115 6.34 14.81 1.21
CA ALA A 115 7.65 15.48 1.24
C ALA A 115 8.21 15.61 2.67
N HIS A 116 7.35 15.78 3.68
CA HIS A 116 7.75 15.77 5.09
C HIS A 116 8.30 14.39 5.49
N ALA A 117 7.64 13.30 5.10
CA ALA A 117 8.13 11.94 5.33
C ALA A 117 9.54 11.76 4.73
N HIS A 118 9.71 12.13 3.46
CA HIS A 118 10.99 11.99 2.76
C HIS A 118 12.10 12.82 3.41
N LYS A 119 11.80 14.04 3.90
CA LYS A 119 12.78 14.87 4.63
C LYS A 119 13.28 14.21 5.91
N LEU A 120 12.46 13.36 6.54
CA LEU A 120 12.82 12.59 7.73
C LEU A 120 13.51 11.25 7.40
N GLY A 121 13.67 10.91 6.12
CA GLY A 121 14.18 9.61 5.69
C GLY A 121 13.17 8.48 5.78
N LEU A 122 11.88 8.80 5.86
CA LEU A 122 10.77 7.83 5.87
C LEU A 122 10.21 7.64 4.46
N THR A 123 9.54 6.50 4.24
CA THR A 123 8.60 6.30 3.12
C THR A 123 7.17 6.56 3.58
N ALA A 124 6.29 6.88 2.63
CA ALA A 124 4.87 7.11 2.89
C ALA A 124 3.98 6.19 2.05
N GLY A 125 2.99 5.58 2.70
CA GLY A 125 2.00 4.74 2.03
C GLY A 125 0.60 5.37 1.97
N TRP A 126 -0.09 5.17 0.84
CA TRP A 126 -1.48 5.57 0.65
C TRP A 126 -2.45 4.39 0.81
N TYR A 127 -3.74 4.67 0.84
CA TYR A 127 -4.83 3.71 0.92
C TYR A 127 -5.76 3.90 -0.28
N GLY A 128 -5.83 2.91 -1.15
CA GLY A 128 -6.68 2.87 -2.33
C GLY A 128 -7.80 1.83 -2.23
N ASN A 129 -8.63 1.78 -3.27
CA ASN A 129 -9.83 0.95 -3.33
C ASN A 129 -10.76 1.14 -2.11
N VAL A 130 -11.20 2.39 -1.92
CA VAL A 130 -11.81 2.89 -0.68
C VAL A 130 -13.04 2.09 -0.24
N CYS A 131 -13.18 1.96 1.08
CA CYS A 131 -14.18 1.15 1.75
C CYS A 131 -15.39 1.91 2.33
N GLY A 132 -16.26 1.12 2.98
CA GLY A 132 -17.42 1.60 3.74
C GLY A 132 -18.34 2.53 2.96
N LEU A 133 -18.74 3.64 3.60
CA LEU A 133 -19.71 4.59 3.02
C LEU A 133 -19.19 5.36 1.79
N CYS A 134 -17.87 5.43 1.61
CA CYS A 134 -17.28 6.12 0.47
C CYS A 134 -17.03 5.18 -0.72
N LYS A 135 -17.32 3.87 -0.59
CA LYS A 135 -17.00 2.90 -1.63
C LYS A 135 -17.76 3.17 -2.93
N GLU A 136 -17.06 3.06 -4.06
CA GLU A 136 -17.68 3.14 -5.37
C GLU A 136 -18.72 2.02 -5.63
N SER A 137 -19.83 2.40 -6.27
CA SER A 137 -20.86 1.45 -6.71
C SER A 137 -20.46 0.74 -8.02
N GLN A 138 -19.59 1.39 -8.82
CA GLN A 138 -19.09 0.93 -10.11
C GLN A 138 -17.65 1.42 -10.31
N VAL A 139 -16.86 0.70 -11.08
CA VAL A 139 -15.46 1.07 -11.37
C VAL A 139 -15.22 1.15 -12.86
N THR A 140 -14.30 2.02 -13.26
CA THR A 140 -13.92 2.24 -14.66
C THR A 140 -12.41 2.31 -14.80
N ASP A 141 -11.91 2.08 -16.00
CA ASP A 141 -10.47 2.19 -16.31
C ASP A 141 -9.88 3.56 -15.98
N ALA A 142 -10.69 4.61 -16.10
CA ALA A 142 -10.30 5.97 -15.75
C ALA A 142 -10.02 6.14 -14.25
N MET A 143 -10.72 5.40 -13.39
CA MET A 143 -10.53 5.45 -11.93
C MET A 143 -9.19 4.85 -11.52
N TYR A 144 -8.88 3.63 -11.98
CA TYR A 144 -7.56 3.03 -11.78
C TYR A 144 -6.42 3.95 -12.25
N ALA A 145 -6.58 4.55 -13.44
CA ALA A 145 -5.58 5.47 -13.98
C ALA A 145 -5.47 6.77 -13.16
N GLY A 146 -6.61 7.31 -12.71
CA GLY A 146 -6.69 8.51 -11.89
C GLY A 146 -6.09 8.33 -10.51
N ASP A 147 -6.36 7.20 -9.85
CA ASP A 147 -5.75 6.83 -8.57
C ASP A 147 -4.24 6.67 -8.70
N VAL A 148 -3.74 5.93 -9.69
CA VAL A 148 -2.29 5.79 -9.92
C VAL A 148 -1.63 7.13 -10.23
N ALA A 149 -2.27 7.98 -11.03
CA ALA A 149 -1.78 9.32 -11.33
C ALA A 149 -1.73 10.20 -10.07
N ALA A 150 -2.76 10.17 -9.24
CA ALA A 150 -2.82 10.92 -7.98
C ALA A 150 -1.75 10.44 -6.99
N LEU A 151 -1.62 9.12 -6.80
CA LEU A 151 -0.60 8.49 -5.96
C LEU A 151 0.79 9.01 -6.33
N THR A 152 1.11 8.93 -7.62
CA THR A 152 2.41 9.29 -8.17
C THR A 152 2.66 10.80 -8.06
N ALA A 153 1.64 11.62 -8.33
CA ALA A 153 1.74 13.08 -8.25
C ALA A 153 1.90 13.58 -6.81
N PHE A 154 1.27 12.92 -5.83
CA PHE A 154 1.50 13.19 -4.41
C PHE A 154 2.87 12.68 -3.95
N GLY A 155 3.42 11.69 -4.65
CA GLY A 155 4.76 11.17 -4.42
C GLY A 155 4.82 10.04 -3.41
N PHE A 156 3.71 9.32 -3.17
CA PHE A 156 3.68 8.17 -2.27
C PHE A 156 4.60 7.05 -2.77
N ASP A 157 5.10 6.25 -1.83
CA ASP A 157 6.03 5.13 -2.06
C ASP A 157 5.34 3.78 -2.02
N ALA A 158 4.16 3.72 -1.40
CA ALA A 158 3.38 2.51 -1.25
C ALA A 158 1.88 2.77 -1.39
N VAL A 159 1.10 1.72 -1.68
CA VAL A 159 -0.35 1.72 -1.65
C VAL A 159 -0.88 0.45 -1.02
N LYS A 160 -1.77 0.58 -0.04
CA LYS A 160 -2.62 -0.50 0.44
C LYS A 160 -3.90 -0.53 -0.38
N LEU A 161 -4.22 -1.68 -0.97
CA LEU A 161 -5.43 -1.91 -1.75
C LEU A 161 -6.38 -2.82 -0.96
N ASP A 162 -7.49 -2.27 -0.48
CA ASP A 162 -8.46 -3.02 0.31
C ASP A 162 -9.31 -3.97 -0.56
N GLY A 163 -9.86 -5.02 0.04
CA GLY A 163 -10.68 -6.03 -0.64
C GLY A 163 -12.18 -5.73 -0.61
N CYS A 164 -12.62 -4.71 0.14
CA CYS A 164 -14.03 -4.38 0.25
C CYS A 164 -14.54 -3.49 -0.89
N GLY A 165 -13.63 -2.73 -1.50
CA GLY A 165 -13.84 -1.87 -2.64
C GLY A 165 -14.17 -2.65 -3.92
N LYS A 166 -14.23 -1.96 -5.05
CA LYS A 166 -14.60 -2.56 -6.35
C LYS A 166 -13.44 -2.64 -7.35
N GLU A 167 -12.32 -1.97 -7.08
CA GLU A 167 -11.11 -1.96 -7.91
C GLU A 167 -10.22 -3.18 -7.63
N LEU A 168 -10.72 -4.38 -7.91
CA LEU A 168 -10.10 -5.66 -7.50
C LEU A 168 -9.08 -6.24 -8.49
N ASP A 169 -8.96 -5.67 -9.69
CA ASP A 169 -7.96 -6.07 -10.69
C ASP A 169 -6.55 -5.61 -10.30
N LEU A 170 -5.80 -6.50 -9.63
CA LEU A 170 -4.44 -6.23 -9.17
C LEU A 170 -3.41 -6.18 -10.31
N ASP A 171 -3.62 -6.96 -11.38
CA ASP A 171 -2.71 -6.95 -12.55
C ASP A 171 -2.77 -5.58 -13.23
N LYS A 172 -3.96 -4.98 -13.28
CA LYS A 172 -4.14 -3.61 -13.78
C LYS A 172 -3.47 -2.57 -12.89
N TRP A 173 -3.65 -2.64 -11.57
CA TRP A 173 -2.93 -1.77 -10.63
C TRP A 173 -1.42 -1.87 -10.82
N ALA A 174 -0.88 -3.08 -10.81
CA ALA A 174 0.54 -3.34 -11.02
C ALA A 174 1.03 -2.83 -12.37
N SER A 175 0.29 -3.08 -13.45
CA SER A 175 0.64 -2.62 -14.80
C SER A 175 0.68 -1.10 -14.89
N LEU A 176 -0.31 -0.40 -14.32
CA LEU A 176 -0.37 1.05 -14.34
C LEU A 176 0.73 1.68 -13.47
N LEU A 177 0.97 1.14 -12.27
CA LEU A 177 2.05 1.59 -11.40
C LEU A 177 3.42 1.39 -12.07
N ASN A 178 3.66 0.24 -12.71
CA ASN A 178 4.91 -0.02 -13.43
C ASN A 178 5.12 0.96 -14.60
N LYS A 179 4.06 1.35 -15.31
CA LYS A 179 4.12 2.34 -16.41
C LYS A 179 4.53 3.74 -15.94
N THR A 180 4.43 4.05 -14.65
CA THR A 180 4.91 5.33 -14.10
C THR A 180 6.43 5.44 -14.10
N GLY A 181 7.15 4.31 -14.19
CA GLY A 181 8.60 4.25 -14.06
C GLY A 181 9.11 4.47 -12.62
N ARG A 182 8.21 4.62 -11.65
CA ARG A 182 8.54 4.72 -10.23
C ARG A 182 8.16 3.40 -9.51
N PRO A 183 9.09 2.76 -8.80
CA PRO A 183 8.75 1.64 -7.93
C PRO A 183 7.75 2.08 -6.85
N VAL A 184 6.64 1.35 -6.72
CA VAL A 184 5.63 1.56 -5.68
C VAL A 184 5.36 0.21 -5.02
N MET A 185 5.45 0.19 -3.70
CA MET A 185 5.12 -0.95 -2.85
C MET A 185 3.59 -1.14 -2.86
N ILE A 186 3.11 -2.36 -3.08
CA ILE A 186 1.69 -2.70 -3.12
C ILE A 186 1.39 -3.64 -1.94
N GLU A 187 0.54 -3.19 -1.03
CA GLU A 187 -0.01 -3.99 0.06
C GLU A 187 -1.40 -4.48 -0.34
N ASN A 188 -1.51 -5.74 -0.75
CA ASN A 188 -2.78 -6.36 -1.14
C ASN A 188 -3.56 -6.85 0.09
N CYS A 189 -4.73 -6.26 0.36
CA CYS A 189 -5.55 -6.55 1.55
C CYS A 189 -6.90 -7.21 1.17
N HIS A 190 -6.86 -8.43 0.63
CA HIS A 190 -8.07 -9.18 0.22
C HIS A 190 -8.55 -10.24 1.22
N TRP A 191 -8.02 -10.21 2.45
CA TRP A 191 -8.44 -11.05 3.58
C TRP A 191 -8.44 -12.57 3.34
N GLY A 192 -7.54 -13.08 2.50
CA GLY A 192 -7.45 -14.53 2.25
C GLY A 192 -8.55 -15.07 1.34
N LYS A 193 -9.46 -14.24 0.82
CA LYS A 193 -10.61 -14.70 0.01
C LYS A 193 -10.23 -15.23 -1.37
N THR A 194 -8.97 -15.14 -1.73
CA THR A 194 -8.43 -15.70 -2.96
C THR A 194 -7.18 -16.49 -2.60
N VAL A 195 -7.28 -17.82 -2.72
CA VAL A 195 -6.14 -18.73 -2.53
C VAL A 195 -5.29 -18.66 -3.80
N PRO A 196 -3.95 -18.57 -3.71
CA PRO A 196 -3.09 -18.67 -4.89
C PRO A 196 -3.40 -19.93 -5.71
N THR A 197 -3.37 -19.82 -7.03
CA THR A 197 -3.30 -20.99 -7.92
C THR A 197 -1.94 -21.05 -8.60
N PRO A 198 -1.53 -22.19 -9.16
CA PRO A 198 -0.27 -22.28 -9.92
C PRO A 198 -0.16 -21.28 -11.08
N GLU A 199 -1.29 -20.81 -11.61
CA GLU A 199 -1.39 -19.82 -12.70
C GLU A 199 -1.47 -18.37 -12.18
N TRP A 200 -1.64 -18.17 -10.87
CA TRP A 200 -1.98 -16.87 -10.29
C TRP A 200 -1.49 -16.73 -8.83
N CYS A 201 -0.56 -15.83 -8.58
CA CYS A 201 0.05 -15.62 -7.27
C CYS A 201 -0.34 -14.26 -6.66
N PRO A 202 -1.33 -14.18 -5.75
CA PRO A 202 -1.81 -12.91 -5.20
C PRO A 202 -1.12 -12.41 -3.92
N TRP A 203 -0.12 -13.09 -3.36
CA TRP A 203 0.44 -12.73 -2.04
C TRP A 203 1.95 -12.59 -2.04
N ASN A 204 2.45 -11.38 -1.81
CA ASN A 204 2.87 -10.86 -0.50
C ASN A 204 3.23 -9.40 -0.69
N PHE A 205 3.24 -8.60 0.37
CA PHE A 205 3.73 -7.21 0.39
C PHE A 205 4.78 -6.95 -0.70
N PHE A 206 4.39 -6.21 -1.73
CA PHE A 206 5.27 -5.77 -2.81
C PHE A 206 5.96 -4.51 -2.37
#